data_AF-A0A1B3NFK4-F1
#
_entry.id   AF-A0A1B3NFK4-F1
#
_cell.length_a   1.000
_cell.length_b   1.000
_cell.length_c   1.000
_cell.angle_alpha   90.00
_cell.angle_beta   90.00
_cell.angle_gamma   90.00
#
_symmetry.space_group_name_H-M   'P 1'
#
loop_
_entity.id
_entity.type
_entity.pdbx_description
1 polymer ?
#
loop_
_entity_poly.entity_id
_entity_poly.type
_entity_poly.pdbx_seq_one_letter_code
_entity_poly.pdbx_strand_id
1 'polypeptide(L)'
;MAGFPLGSVVDLALAVIAVELVLIALARRRGGSLALLPTVLSGLGLLLALRTGLAGADPRLTLAALSFGGLAHVADLVLRLRRGSAAG
;
A
#
# COMPACT_ATOMS: atom_id res chain seq x y z
N MET A 1 12.96 -14.75 -25.30
CA MET A 1 13.39 -14.24 -23.98
C MET A 1 12.39 -14.77 -22.98
N ALA A 2 12.79 -15.68 -22.09
CA ALA A 2 11.90 -16.09 -20.99
C ALA A 2 11.76 -14.89 -20.05
N GLY A 3 10.68 -14.12 -20.22
CA GLY A 3 10.40 -12.96 -19.38
C GLY A 3 10.08 -13.42 -17.97
N PHE A 4 10.55 -12.69 -16.96
CA PHE A 4 10.16 -12.93 -15.59
C PHE A 4 8.62 -12.78 -15.48
N PRO A 5 7.89 -13.74 -14.90
CA PRO A 5 6.44 -13.65 -14.83
C PRO A 5 6.06 -12.42 -13.99
N LEU A 6 5.23 -11.54 -14.54
CA LEU A 6 4.79 -10.32 -13.86
C LEU A 6 4.17 -10.63 -12.49
N GLY A 7 3.46 -11.75 -12.36
CA GLY A 7 2.92 -12.21 -11.07
C GLY A 7 3.98 -12.37 -9.99
N SER A 8 5.16 -12.92 -10.32
CA SER A 8 6.27 -13.07 -9.37
C SER A 8 6.88 -11.72 -8.98
N VAL A 9 6.87 -10.73 -9.87
CA VAL A 9 7.29 -9.36 -9.56
C VAL A 9 6.31 -8.71 -8.58
N VAL A 10 5.01 -8.91 -8.78
CA VAL A 10 3.96 -8.42 -7.86
C VAL A 10 4.06 -9.10 -6.50
N ASP A 11 4.32 -10.41 -6.45
CA ASP A 11 4.51 -11.15 -5.19
C ASP A 11 5.74 -10.63 -4.43
N LEU A 12 6.84 -10.31 -5.13
CA LEU A 12 8.02 -9.69 -4.51
C LEU A 12 7.71 -8.30 -3.96
N ALA A 13 6.96 -7.48 -4.70
CA ALA A 13 6.55 -6.15 -4.25
C ALA A 13 5.64 -6.24 -3.02
N LEU A 14 4.73 -7.21 -2.96
CA LEU A 14 3.90 -7.49 -1.78
C LEU A 14 4.75 -7.88 -0.56
N ALA A 15 5.79 -8.70 -0.76
CA ALA A 15 6.72 -9.06 0.30
C ALA A 15 7.48 -7.83 0.85
N VAL A 16 7.91 -6.92 -0.02
CA VAL A 16 8.56 -5.66 0.38
C VAL A 16 7.60 -4.79 1.21
N ILE A 17 6.36 -4.61 0.76
CA ILE A 17 5.34 -3.86 1.52
C ILE A 17 5.05 -4.49 2.88
N ALA A 18 5.01 -5.83 2.96
CA ALA A 18 4.84 -6.53 4.23
C ALA A 18 5.99 -6.22 5.20
N VAL A 19 7.23 -6.19 4.70
CA VAL A 19 8.41 -5.79 5.49
C VAL A 19 8.29 -4.33 5.95
N GLU A 20 7.89 -3.40 5.08
CA GLU A 20 7.68 -2.00 5.47
C GLU A 20 6.63 -1.84 6.57
N LEU A 21 5.51 -2.58 6.49
CA LEU A 21 4.49 -2.58 7.53
C LEU A 21 5.02 -3.08 8.88
N VAL A 22 5.84 -4.14 8.87
CA VAL A 22 6.51 -4.66 10.07
C VAL A 22 7.47 -3.62 10.64
N LEU A 23 8.26 -2.95 9.79
CA LEU A 23 9.19 -1.89 10.21
C LEU A 23 8.45 -0.69 10.81
N ILE A 24 7.33 -0.26 10.22
CA ILE A 24 6.49 0.81 10.76
C ILE A 24 5.89 0.39 12.11
N ALA A 25 5.39 -0.84 12.22
CA ALA A 25 4.85 -1.37 13.47
C ALA A 25 5.91 -1.44 14.58
N LEU A 26 7.15 -1.84 14.23
CA LEU A 26 8.27 -1.86 15.16
C LEU A 26 8.71 -0.44 15.54
N ALA A 27 8.79 0.48 14.59
CA ALA A 27 9.09 1.89 14.84
C ALA A 27 8.06 2.52 15.79
N ARG A 28 6.76 2.20 15.63
CA ARG A 28 5.70 2.65 16.54
C ARG A 28 5.95 2.23 17.99
N ARG A 29 6.43 1.01 18.22
CA ARG A 29 6.76 0.52 19.57
C ARG A 29 7.89 1.30 20.23
N ARG A 30 8.72 1.99 19.43
CA ARG A 30 9.85 2.81 19.89
C ARG A 30 9.55 4.33 19.88
N GLY A 31 8.27 4.71 19.74
CA GLY A 31 7.85 6.12 19.66
C GLY A 31 8.03 6.77 18.27
N GLY A 32 8.27 5.97 17.23
CA GLY A 32 8.43 6.44 15.85
C GLY A 32 7.12 6.92 15.21
N SER A 33 7.25 7.74 14.17
CA SER A 33 6.12 8.34 13.44
C SER A 33 5.39 7.34 12.55
N LEU A 34 4.06 7.43 12.52
CA LEU A 34 3.17 6.67 11.62
C LEU A 34 2.84 7.43 10.33
N ALA A 35 3.57 8.51 10.03
CA ALA A 35 3.26 9.38 8.90
C ALA A 35 3.27 8.66 7.54
N LEU A 36 4.02 7.56 7.42
CA LEU A 36 4.15 6.76 6.20
C LEU A 36 3.08 5.66 6.06
N LEU A 37 2.37 5.33 7.15
CA LEU A 37 1.42 4.22 7.17
C LEU A 37 0.32 4.36 6.10
N PRO A 38 -0.32 5.53 5.89
CA PRO A 38 -1.36 5.69 4.87
C PRO A 38 -0.83 5.45 3.45
N THR A 39 0.39 5.90 3.13
CA THR A 39 1.03 5.68 1.83
C THR A 39 1.31 4.19 1.61
N VAL A 40 1.86 3.48 2.60
CA VAL A 40 2.16 2.05 2.50
C VAL A 40 0.87 1.22 2.33
N LEU A 41 -0.20 1.56 3.06
CA LEU A 41 -1.50 0.91 2.91
C LEU A 41 -2.14 1.17 1.54
N SER A 42 -1.95 2.37 0.98
CA SER A 42 -2.36 2.68 -0.39
C SER A 42 -1.65 1.77 -1.41
N GLY A 43 -0.32 1.67 -1.31
CA GLY A 43 0.47 0.77 -2.14
C GLY A 43 0.06 -0.70 -2.01
N LEU A 44 -0.23 -1.16 -0.79
CA LEU A 44 -0.71 -2.52 -0.53
C LEU A 44 -2.02 -2.80 -1.27
N GLY A 45 -3.00 -1.89 -1.17
CA GLY A 45 -4.28 -2.04 -1.86
C GLY A 45 -4.13 -2.12 -3.37
N LEU A 46 -3.25 -1.30 -3.95
CA LEU A 46 -2.97 -1.35 -5.39
C LEU A 46 -2.31 -2.66 -5.82
N LEU A 47 -1.31 -3.15 -5.08
CA LEU A 47 -0.63 -4.41 -5.39
C LEU A 47 -1.55 -5.62 -5.23
N LEU A 48 -2.43 -5.61 -4.22
CA LEU A 48 -3.44 -6.66 -4.05
C LEU A 48 -4.42 -6.68 -5.24
N ALA A 49 -4.90 -5.51 -5.67
CA ALA A 49 -5.77 -5.39 -6.84
C ALA A 49 -5.09 -5.90 -8.13
N LEU A 50 -3.80 -5.56 -8.30
CA LEU A 50 -3.00 -6.05 -9.41
C LEU A 50 -2.84 -7.57 -9.35
N ARG A 51 -2.56 -8.12 -8.16
CA ARG A 51 -2.38 -9.56 -7.96
C ARG A 51 -3.65 -10.35 -8.22
N THR A 52 -4.81 -9.87 -7.75
CA THR A 52 -6.11 -10.50 -7.98
C THR A 52 -6.50 -10.44 -9.45
N GLY A 53 -6.23 -9.32 -10.14
CA GLY A 53 -6.42 -9.18 -11.58
C GLY A 53 -5.57 -10.16 -12.38
N LEU A 54 -4.28 -10.28 -12.06
CA LEU A 54 -3.37 -11.23 -12.72
C LEU A 54 -3.73 -12.70 -12.43
N ALA A 55 -4.33 -12.98 -11.27
CA ALA A 55 -4.82 -14.31 -10.92
C ALA A 55 -6.12 -14.71 -11.63
N GLY A 56 -6.78 -13.77 -12.33
CA GLY A 56 -8.14 -13.98 -12.84
C GLY A 56 -9.17 -14.21 -11.72
N ALA A 57 -8.93 -13.66 -10.53
CA ALA A 57 -9.81 -13.80 -9.38
C ALA A 57 -11.11 -13.00 -9.55
N ASP A 58 -12.07 -13.20 -8.64
CA ASP A 58 -13.34 -12.48 -8.65
C ASP A 58 -13.11 -10.95 -8.69
N PRO A 59 -13.69 -10.21 -9.65
CA PRO A 59 -13.59 -8.76 -9.76
C PRO A 59 -13.94 -8.00 -8.47
N ARG A 60 -14.78 -8.58 -7.60
CA ARG A 60 -15.13 -8.00 -6.29
C ARG A 60 -13.92 -7.86 -5.38
N LEU A 61 -12.96 -8.79 -5.43
CA LEU A 61 -11.72 -8.71 -4.64
C LEU A 61 -10.82 -7.58 -5.14
N THR A 62 -10.71 -7.41 -6.46
CA THR A 62 -9.98 -6.31 -7.08
C THR A 62 -10.59 -4.96 -6.70
N LEU A 63 -11.92 -4.84 -6.77
CA LEU A 63 -12.66 -3.65 -6.32
C LEU A 63 -12.42 -3.36 -4.85
N ALA A 64 -12.53 -4.36 -3.97
CA ALA A 64 -12.28 -4.18 -2.54
C ALA A 64 -10.84 -3.69 -2.26
N ALA A 65 -9.85 -4.27 -2.94
CA ALA A 65 -8.45 -3.87 -2.81
C ALA A 65 -8.20 -2.43 -3.33
N LEU A 66 -8.82 -2.05 -4.46
CA LEU A 66 -8.77 -0.69 -4.98
C LEU A 66 -9.46 0.32 -4.06
N SER A 67 -10.64 -0.01 -3.53
CA SER A 67 -11.35 0.85 -2.57
C SER A 67 -10.52 1.05 -1.31
N PHE A 68 -9.91 -0.01 -0.79
CA PHE A 68 -9.00 0.06 0.35
C PHE A 68 -7.79 0.97 0.06
N GLY A 69 -7.11 0.75 -1.06
CA GLY A 69 -5.94 1.54 -1.44
C GLY A 69 -6.28 3.02 -1.68
N GLY A 70 -7.41 3.29 -2.33
CA GLY A 70 -7.93 4.64 -2.58
C GLY A 70 -8.27 5.38 -1.29
N LEU A 71 -8.96 4.73 -0.34
CA LEU A 71 -9.27 5.34 0.96
C LEU A 71 -7.99 5.66 1.75
N ALA A 72 -7.01 4.75 1.75
CA ALA A 72 -5.72 4.97 2.39
C ALA A 72 -4.95 6.14 1.75
N HIS A 73 -5.03 6.27 0.43
CA HIS A 73 -4.41 7.37 -0.31
C HIS A 73 -5.06 8.72 0.00
N VAL A 74 -6.39 8.78 0.03
CA VAL A 74 -7.11 10.02 0.39
C VAL A 74 -6.76 10.44 1.82
N ALA A 75 -6.69 9.49 2.76
CA ALA A 75 -6.26 9.78 4.12
C ALA A 75 -4.82 10.34 4.16
N ASP A 76 -3.90 9.79 3.37
CA ASP A 76 -2.54 10.31 3.22
C ASP A 76 -2.54 11.77 2.72
N LEU A 77 -3.31 12.05 1.66
CA LEU A 77 -3.39 13.38 1.07
C LEU A 77 -3.94 14.40 2.07
N VAL A 78 -5.01 14.07 2.79
CA VAL A 78 -5.59 14.93 3.83
C VAL A 78 -4.57 15.21 4.95
N LEU A 79 -3.84 14.18 5.40
CA LEU A 79 -2.82 14.35 6.43
C LEU A 79 -1.64 15.20 5.94
N ARG A 80 -1.21 15.05 4.68
CA ARG A 80 -0.15 15.86 4.08
C ARG A 80 -0.57 17.32 3.93
N LEU A 81 -1.79 17.57 3.46
CA LEU A 81 -2.34 18.92 3.34
C LEU A 81 -2.42 19.62 4.70
N ARG A 82 -2.91 18.93 5.74
CA ARG A 82 -2.97 19.47 7.11
C ARG A 82 -1.60 19.81 7.69
N ARG A 83 -0.55 19.03 7.38
CA ARG A 83 0.83 19.33 7.80
C ARG A 83 1.41 20.52 7.04
N GLY A 84 1.13 20.64 5.74
CA GLY A 84 1.57 21.76 4.92
C GLY A 84 0.96 23.09 5.34
N SER A 85 -0.31 23.11 5.74
CA SER A 85 -0.99 24.32 6.23
C SER A 85 -0.56 24.78 7.62
N ALA A 86 0.11 23.94 8.41
CA ALA A 86 0.59 24.31 9.76
C ALA A 86 1.98 25.00 9.74
N ALA A 87 2.60 25.12 8.56
CA ALA A 87 3.93 25.71 8.37
C ALA A 87 3.90 27.07 7.63
N GLY A 88 2.72 27.64 7.39
CA GLY A 88 2.53 28.98 6.82
C GLY A 88 1.74 29.87 7.77
#